data_AF-A0A6N3GL30-F1
#
_entry.id   AF-A0A6N3GL30-F1
#
_cell.length_a   1.000
_cell.length_b   1.000
_cell.length_c   1.000
_cell.angle_alpha   90.00
_cell.angle_beta   90.00
_cell.angle_gamma   90.00
#
_symmetry.space_group_name_H-M   'P 1'
#
loop_
_entity.id
_entity.type
_entity.pdbx_description
1 polymer ?
#
loop_
_entity_poly.entity_id
_entity_poly.type
_entity_poly.pdbx_seq_one_letter_code
_entity_poly.pdbx_strand_id
1 'polypeptide(L)'
;MEPCFDGYAYITEECLGAFRMGKPIVPARLAVQIMRHPEFPMHYPYHHYLVPAVMLTAVYRLQGETEEALGAALEEAKKRALNVLKGFCGLYGDCGAAVGLGIFMSILTGTTPHSEETWAMTNRITAGSLMKIAEIDGPRCCKRNCFLALQYAVPFLKETLDITLEAPEEIECTFSTVNEDCKGDACPFFRM
;
A
#
# COMPACT_ATOMS: atom_id res chain seq x y z
N MET A 1 -12.13 -12.83 -18.35
CA MET A 1 -10.85 -12.73 -19.07
C MET A 1 -9.85 -12.26 -18.04
N GLU A 2 -8.87 -13.10 -17.68
CA GLU A 2 -7.74 -12.60 -16.89
C GLU A 2 -6.99 -11.55 -17.72
N PRO A 3 -6.55 -10.44 -17.12
CA PRO A 3 -5.80 -9.43 -17.85
C PRO A 3 -4.50 -10.03 -18.40
N CYS A 4 -4.11 -9.63 -19.61
CA CYS A 4 -2.78 -9.93 -20.18
C CYS A 4 -1.65 -9.36 -19.29
N PHE A 5 -1.97 -8.32 -18.53
CA PHE A 5 -1.11 -7.64 -17.58
C PHE A 5 -1.08 -8.35 -16.21
N ASP A 6 0.08 -8.91 -15.83
CA ASP A 6 0.33 -9.39 -14.47
C ASP A 6 0.78 -8.23 -13.57
N GLY A 7 -0.20 -7.57 -12.95
CA GLY A 7 0.07 -6.48 -12.02
C GLY A 7 0.89 -6.88 -10.79
N TYR A 8 0.86 -8.14 -10.34
CA TYR A 8 1.67 -8.57 -9.19
C TYR A 8 3.15 -8.66 -9.58
N ALA A 9 3.46 -9.28 -10.71
CA ALA A 9 4.84 -9.33 -11.22
C ALA A 9 5.36 -7.92 -11.52
N TYR A 10 4.53 -7.07 -12.13
CA TYR A 10 4.89 -5.68 -12.42
C TYR A 10 5.21 -4.87 -11.15
N ILE A 11 4.36 -4.95 -10.11
CA ILE A 11 4.63 -4.28 -8.82
C ILE A 11 5.97 -4.73 -8.24
N THR A 12 6.24 -6.04 -8.26
CA THR A 12 7.50 -6.59 -7.73
C THR A 12 8.72 -6.04 -8.49
N GLU A 13 8.68 -6.03 -9.82
CA GLU A 13 9.81 -5.53 -10.61
C GLU A 13 10.04 -4.03 -10.40
N GLU A 14 8.99 -3.21 -10.36
CA GLU A 14 9.13 -1.78 -10.08
C GLU A 14 9.71 -1.51 -8.68
N CYS A 15 9.32 -2.31 -7.68
CA CYS A 15 9.86 -2.21 -6.33
C CYS A 15 11.35 -2.58 -6.28
N LEU A 16 11.75 -3.69 -6.90
CA LEU A 16 13.15 -4.11 -6.99
C LEU A 16 13.98 -3.11 -7.81
N GLY A 17 13.44 -2.59 -8.91
CA GLY A 17 14.05 -1.55 -9.72
C GLY A 17 14.30 -0.27 -8.91
N ALA A 18 13.29 0.22 -8.20
CA ALA A 18 13.41 1.39 -7.32
C ALA A 18 14.45 1.15 -6.22
N PHE A 19 14.49 -0.06 -5.67
CA PHE A 19 15.50 -0.46 -4.69
C PHE A 19 16.91 -0.34 -5.29
N ARG A 20 17.19 -0.97 -6.44
CA ARG A 20 18.51 -0.96 -7.11
C ARG A 20 19.05 0.44 -7.40
N MET A 21 18.18 1.45 -7.56
CA MET A 21 18.62 2.84 -7.79
C MET A 21 19.39 3.45 -6.61
N GLY A 22 19.32 2.85 -5.41
CA GLY A 22 20.13 3.26 -4.26
C GLY A 22 19.74 4.60 -3.63
N LYS A 23 18.59 5.16 -4.02
CA LYS A 23 18.08 6.46 -3.51
C LYS A 23 17.04 6.24 -2.41
N PRO A 24 16.79 7.25 -1.55
CA PRO A 24 15.63 7.25 -0.67
C PRO A 24 14.33 7.05 -1.47
N ILE A 25 13.40 6.27 -0.91
CA ILE A 25 12.14 5.91 -1.56
C ILE A 25 10.99 6.50 -0.75
N VAL A 26 10.14 7.27 -1.44
CA VAL A 26 8.90 7.81 -0.90
C VAL A 26 7.76 6.86 -1.29
N PRO A 27 7.15 6.10 -0.36
CA PRO A 27 6.17 5.05 -0.69
C PRO A 27 5.01 5.54 -1.56
N ALA A 28 4.45 6.71 -1.23
CA ALA A 28 3.34 7.31 -1.97
C ALA A 28 3.72 7.65 -3.42
N ARG A 29 4.93 8.16 -3.66
CA ARG A 29 5.41 8.48 -5.02
C ARG A 29 5.63 7.21 -5.84
N LEU A 30 6.25 6.19 -5.24
CA LEU A 30 6.45 4.90 -5.90
C LEU A 30 5.11 4.25 -6.26
N ALA A 31 4.14 4.27 -5.34
CA ALA A 31 2.80 3.75 -5.61
C ALA A 31 2.13 4.49 -6.78
N VAL A 32 2.20 5.82 -6.83
CA VAL A 32 1.65 6.61 -7.95
C VAL A 32 2.34 6.26 -9.27
N GLN A 33 3.67 6.13 -9.28
CA GLN A 33 4.43 5.72 -10.47
C GLN A 33 3.93 4.36 -10.99
N ILE A 34 3.88 3.34 -10.14
CA ILE A 34 3.43 1.99 -10.52
C ILE A 34 1.99 2.05 -11.05
N MET A 35 1.11 2.78 -10.38
CA MET A 35 -0.30 2.89 -10.74
C MET A 35 -0.56 3.62 -12.05
N ARG A 36 0.42 4.33 -12.63
CA ARG A 36 0.32 5.03 -13.93
C ARG A 36 0.50 4.13 -15.14
N HIS A 37 0.89 2.87 -14.96
CA HIS A 37 0.93 1.93 -16.09
C HIS A 37 -0.46 1.85 -16.75
N PRO A 38 -0.57 1.99 -18.09
CA PRO A 38 -1.87 2.07 -18.78
C PRO A 38 -2.80 0.89 -18.54
N GLU A 39 -2.23 -0.31 -18.35
CA GLU A 39 -2.99 -1.53 -18.05
C GLU A 39 -3.24 -1.74 -16.56
N PHE A 40 -2.74 -0.86 -15.68
CA PHE A 40 -2.99 -0.98 -14.24
C PHE A 40 -4.43 -0.53 -13.93
N PRO A 41 -5.32 -1.46 -13.57
CA PRO A 41 -6.74 -1.18 -13.44
C PRO A 41 -7.06 -0.17 -12.34
N MET A 42 -8.18 0.56 -12.47
CA MET A 42 -8.68 1.45 -11.43
C MET A 42 -9.12 0.71 -10.15
N HIS A 43 -9.75 -0.46 -10.32
CA HIS A 43 -10.25 -1.29 -9.23
C HIS A 43 -9.86 -2.75 -9.43
N TYR A 44 -8.91 -3.23 -8.64
CA TYR A 44 -8.46 -4.63 -8.70
C TYR A 44 -7.63 -5.01 -7.46
N PRO A 45 -7.57 -6.30 -7.08
CA PRO A 45 -6.74 -6.77 -5.97
C PRO A 45 -5.23 -6.45 -6.02
N TYR A 46 -4.67 -6.02 -7.16
CA TYR A 46 -3.27 -5.57 -7.23
C TYR A 46 -2.95 -4.48 -6.20
N HIS A 47 -3.92 -3.61 -5.89
CA HIS A 47 -3.76 -2.56 -4.88
C HIS A 47 -3.56 -3.12 -3.47
N HIS A 48 -4.05 -4.32 -3.18
CA HIS A 48 -3.90 -4.97 -1.87
C HIS A 48 -2.45 -5.45 -1.65
N TYR A 49 -1.73 -5.76 -2.73
CA TYR A 49 -0.30 -6.06 -2.71
C TYR A 49 0.57 -4.80 -2.88
N LEU A 50 0.13 -3.83 -3.67
CA LEU A 50 0.87 -2.59 -3.91
C LEU A 50 1.28 -1.90 -2.60
N VAL A 51 0.35 -1.77 -1.66
CA VAL A 51 0.59 -1.08 -0.38
C VAL A 51 1.72 -1.74 0.43
N PRO A 52 1.68 -3.05 0.76
CA PRO A 52 2.78 -3.67 1.48
C PRO A 52 4.08 -3.65 0.69
N ALA A 53 4.04 -3.81 -0.64
CA ALA A 53 5.23 -3.84 -1.48
C ALA A 53 6.04 -2.54 -1.42
N VAL A 54 5.38 -1.38 -1.62
CA VAL A 54 6.08 -0.08 -1.60
C VAL A 54 6.55 0.30 -0.20
N MET A 55 5.84 -0.13 0.84
CA MET A 55 6.24 0.10 2.24
C MET A 55 7.46 -0.74 2.62
N LEU A 56 7.45 -2.05 2.30
CA LEU A 56 8.61 -2.92 2.50
C LEU A 56 9.83 -2.37 1.77
N THR A 57 9.66 -1.96 0.51
CA THR A 57 10.75 -1.45 -0.32
C THR A 57 11.38 -0.19 0.29
N ALA A 58 10.57 0.76 0.76
CA ALA A 58 11.08 1.97 1.38
C ALA A 58 11.77 1.71 2.72
N VAL A 59 11.19 0.86 3.58
CA VAL A 59 11.77 0.55 4.89
C VAL A 59 13.06 -0.26 4.75
N TYR A 60 13.09 -1.27 3.88
CA TYR A 60 14.28 -2.08 3.63
C TYR A 60 15.40 -1.22 3.04
N ARG A 61 15.06 -0.26 2.16
CA ARG A 61 16.03 0.71 1.61
C ARG A 61 16.60 1.60 2.72
N LEU A 62 15.77 2.08 3.63
CA LEU A 62 16.20 2.91 4.77
C LEU A 62 17.10 2.12 5.74
N GLN A 63 16.77 0.85 6.00
CA GLN A 63 17.50 -0.02 6.93
C GLN A 63 18.79 -0.59 6.34
N GLY A 64 19.03 -0.45 5.04
CA GLY A 64 20.20 -1.00 4.38
C GLY A 64 20.14 -2.52 4.21
N GLU A 65 18.92 -3.08 4.13
CA GLU A 65 18.70 -4.49 3.84
C GLU A 65 19.20 -4.88 2.45
N THR A 66 19.30 -6.19 2.16
CA THR A 66 19.71 -6.66 0.83
C THR A 66 18.54 -6.77 -0.14
N GLU A 67 18.84 -6.80 -1.44
CA GLU A 67 17.81 -7.00 -2.47
C GLU A 67 17.17 -8.39 -2.33
N GLU A 68 17.94 -9.41 -1.94
CA GLU A 68 17.44 -10.75 -1.70
C GLU A 68 16.44 -10.79 -0.53
N ALA A 69 16.76 -10.09 0.56
CA ALA A 69 15.87 -9.95 1.71
C ALA A 69 14.56 -9.25 1.32
N LEU A 70 14.65 -8.17 0.53
CA LEU A 70 13.47 -7.49 -0.01
C LEU A 70 12.66 -8.43 -0.92
N GLY A 71 13.32 -9.14 -1.83
CA GLY A 71 12.65 -10.08 -2.75
C GLY A 71 11.87 -11.16 -2.01
N ALA A 72 12.43 -11.72 -0.95
CA ALA A 72 11.74 -12.68 -0.09
C ALA A 72 10.53 -12.05 0.63
N ALA A 73 10.68 -10.83 1.15
CA ALA A 73 9.60 -10.10 1.82
C ALA A 73 8.46 -9.74 0.85
N LEU A 74 8.78 -9.33 -0.37
CA LEU A 74 7.81 -9.04 -1.44
C LEU A 74 7.02 -10.28 -1.85
N GLU A 75 7.69 -11.42 -2.01
CA GLU A 75 7.02 -12.68 -2.34
C GLU A 75 6.07 -13.13 -1.22
N GLU A 76 6.47 -13.00 0.04
CA GLU A 76 5.61 -13.29 1.18
C GLU A 76 4.41 -12.32 1.26
N ALA A 77 4.64 -11.03 1.04
CA ALA A 77 3.57 -10.03 0.97
C ALA A 77 2.57 -10.33 -0.14
N LYS A 78 3.06 -10.74 -1.32
CA LYS A 78 2.22 -11.16 -2.46
C LYS A 78 1.36 -12.36 -2.09
N LYS A 79 1.95 -13.42 -1.52
CA LYS A 79 1.22 -14.62 -1.07
C LYS A 79 0.09 -14.28 -0.10
N ARG A 80 0.34 -13.40 0.87
CA ARG A 80 -0.68 -12.96 1.83
C ARG A 80 -1.75 -12.09 1.16
N ALA A 81 -1.35 -11.14 0.32
CA ALA A 81 -2.27 -10.24 -0.38
C ALA A 81 -3.22 -10.96 -1.35
N LEU A 82 -2.81 -12.09 -1.93
CA LEU A 82 -3.68 -12.95 -2.74
C LEU A 82 -4.90 -13.49 -1.97
N ASN A 83 -4.82 -13.55 -0.63
CA ASN A 83 -5.95 -13.94 0.23
C ASN A 83 -6.90 -12.76 0.54
N VAL A 84 -6.54 -11.54 0.16
CA VAL A 84 -7.39 -10.35 0.28
C VAL A 84 -8.15 -10.19 -1.02
N LEU A 85 -9.32 -10.83 -1.12
CA LEU A 85 -10.05 -10.99 -2.38
C LEU A 85 -10.69 -9.70 -2.90
N LYS A 86 -11.07 -9.71 -4.18
CA LYS A 86 -11.81 -8.61 -4.80
C LYS A 86 -13.07 -8.28 -3.99
N GLY A 87 -13.29 -7.00 -3.74
CA GLY A 87 -14.50 -6.51 -3.05
C GLY A 87 -14.42 -6.56 -1.52
N PHE A 88 -13.30 -6.98 -0.92
CA PHE A 88 -13.13 -7.05 0.54
C PHE A 88 -13.63 -5.81 1.28
N CYS A 89 -13.27 -4.62 0.77
CA CYS A 89 -13.70 -3.33 1.32
C CYS A 89 -15.22 -3.15 1.45
N GLY A 90 -16.02 -3.62 0.49
CA GLY A 90 -17.47 -3.40 0.47
C GLY A 90 -18.29 -4.60 0.95
N LEU A 91 -17.72 -5.80 0.91
CA LEU A 91 -18.40 -7.04 1.29
C LEU A 91 -18.07 -7.50 2.72
N TYR A 92 -16.89 -7.14 3.22
CA TYR A 92 -16.39 -7.57 4.53
C TYR A 92 -16.03 -6.39 5.45
N GLY A 93 -16.18 -5.14 4.97
CA GLY A 93 -15.92 -3.94 5.76
C GLY A 93 -14.45 -3.64 6.02
N ASP A 94 -13.53 -4.40 5.42
CA ASP A 94 -12.09 -4.25 5.62
C ASP A 94 -11.40 -3.95 4.29
N CYS A 95 -10.91 -2.72 4.15
CA CYS A 95 -10.29 -2.29 2.90
C CYS A 95 -8.95 -2.99 2.68
N GLY A 96 -8.79 -3.66 1.53
CA GLY A 96 -7.56 -4.40 1.23
C GLY A 96 -6.30 -3.54 1.19
N ALA A 97 -6.39 -2.22 0.99
CA ALA A 97 -5.26 -1.30 1.16
C ALA A 97 -4.83 -1.18 2.64
N ALA A 98 -5.79 -1.13 3.58
CA ALA A 98 -5.52 -1.12 5.01
C ALA A 98 -5.00 -2.47 5.50
N VAL A 99 -5.62 -3.58 5.09
CA VAL A 99 -5.10 -4.94 5.33
C VAL A 99 -3.68 -5.09 4.81
N GLY A 100 -3.39 -4.48 3.66
CA GLY A 100 -2.05 -4.39 3.07
C GLY A 100 -1.01 -3.80 4.04
N LEU A 101 -1.34 -2.78 4.83
CA LEU A 101 -0.43 -2.28 5.87
C LEU A 101 -0.22 -3.27 7.01
N GLY A 102 -1.27 -4.00 7.40
CA GLY A 102 -1.14 -5.09 8.37
C GLY A 102 -0.20 -6.19 7.87
N ILE A 103 -0.30 -6.57 6.58
CA ILE A 103 0.61 -7.51 5.93
C ILE A 103 2.05 -7.00 6.01
N PHE A 104 2.28 -5.73 5.63
CA PHE A 104 3.59 -5.10 5.72
C PHE A 104 4.14 -5.13 7.16
N MET A 105 3.36 -4.70 8.13
CA MET A 105 3.79 -4.62 9.54
C MET A 105 4.13 -6.00 10.10
N SER A 106 3.31 -7.01 9.78
CA SER A 106 3.56 -8.39 10.20
C SER A 106 4.84 -8.95 9.60
N ILE A 107 5.15 -8.64 8.33
CA ILE A 107 6.40 -9.08 7.70
C ILE A 107 7.59 -8.34 8.31
N LEU A 108 7.51 -7.01 8.43
CA LEU A 108 8.58 -6.17 8.97
C LEU A 108 8.98 -6.57 10.39
N THR A 109 8.00 -6.93 11.22
CA THR A 109 8.23 -7.23 12.65
C THR A 109 8.27 -8.74 12.94
N GLY A 110 8.16 -9.59 11.93
CA GLY A 110 8.07 -11.04 12.10
C GLY A 110 6.86 -11.49 12.93
N THR A 111 5.78 -10.69 12.99
CA THR A 111 4.57 -11.03 13.75
C THR A 111 3.96 -12.33 13.23
N THR A 112 3.61 -13.21 14.17
CA THR A 112 2.81 -14.42 13.95
C THR A 112 1.54 -14.36 14.80
N PRO A 113 0.57 -15.28 14.61
CA PRO A 113 -0.58 -15.40 15.51
C PRO A 113 -0.23 -15.64 16.98
N HIS A 114 1.02 -16.02 17.29
CA HIS A 114 1.50 -16.29 18.65
C HIS A 114 2.40 -15.19 19.21
N SER A 115 2.61 -14.09 18.49
CA SER A 115 3.45 -12.99 18.97
C SER A 115 2.79 -12.23 20.11
N GLU A 116 3.50 -12.04 21.22
CA GLU A 116 2.95 -11.32 22.39
C GLU A 116 3.09 -9.80 22.25
N GLU A 117 4.20 -9.32 21.66
CA GLU A 117 4.53 -7.88 21.64
C GLU A 117 4.06 -7.16 20.37
N THR A 118 4.13 -7.81 19.21
CA THR A 118 3.92 -7.17 17.89
C THR A 118 2.53 -7.44 17.28
N TRP A 119 1.75 -8.36 17.86
CA TRP A 119 0.43 -8.72 17.35
C TRP A 119 -0.56 -7.56 17.39
N ALA A 120 -0.62 -6.84 18.52
CA ALA A 120 -1.51 -5.68 18.65
C ALA A 120 -1.08 -4.53 17.73
N MET A 121 0.23 -4.34 17.52
CA MET A 121 0.77 -3.33 16.63
C MET A 121 0.30 -3.55 15.18
N THR A 122 0.37 -4.79 14.69
CA THR A 122 -0.14 -5.17 13.37
C THR A 122 -1.64 -4.89 13.20
N ASN A 123 -2.44 -5.11 14.24
CA ASN A 123 -3.87 -4.78 14.20
C ASN A 123 -4.11 -3.27 14.24
N ARG A 124 -3.34 -2.50 15.03
CA ARG A 124 -3.50 -1.05 15.17
C ARG A 124 -3.19 -0.29 13.88
N ILE A 125 -2.16 -0.68 13.13
CA ILE A 125 -1.87 -0.01 11.85
C ILE A 125 -3.01 -0.23 10.84
N THR A 126 -3.56 -1.44 10.77
CA THR A 126 -4.72 -1.75 9.93
C THR A 126 -5.93 -0.94 10.37
N ALA A 127 -6.27 -0.98 11.67
CA ALA A 127 -7.42 -0.28 12.22
C ALA A 127 -7.34 1.24 12.00
N GLY A 128 -6.20 1.87 12.28
CA GLY A 128 -6.07 3.31 12.08
C GLY A 128 -6.11 3.71 10.60
N SER A 129 -5.59 2.87 9.70
CA SER A 129 -5.75 3.06 8.26
C SER A 129 -7.21 2.94 7.82
N LEU A 130 -7.95 1.97 8.36
CA LEU A 130 -9.39 1.86 8.13
C LEU A 130 -10.15 3.08 8.62
N MET A 131 -9.78 3.63 9.77
CA MET A 131 -10.38 4.88 10.28
C MET A 131 -10.16 6.03 9.30
N LYS A 132 -8.94 6.18 8.75
CA LYS A 132 -8.66 7.19 7.71
C LYS A 132 -9.42 6.96 6.41
N ILE A 133 -9.61 5.71 6.00
CA ILE A 133 -10.42 5.38 4.82
C ILE A 133 -11.90 5.70 5.08
N ALA A 134 -12.41 5.40 6.28
CA ALA A 134 -13.80 5.62 6.67
C ALA A 134 -14.19 7.10 6.82
N GLU A 135 -13.23 8.02 6.90
CA GLU A 135 -13.48 9.47 6.85
C GLU A 135 -14.07 9.91 5.49
N ILE A 136 -13.98 9.07 4.44
CA ILE A 136 -14.49 9.38 3.10
C ILE A 136 -15.45 8.27 2.65
N ASP A 137 -16.73 8.62 2.60
CA ASP A 137 -17.79 7.69 2.19
C ASP A 137 -17.67 7.26 0.71
N GLY A 138 -18.41 6.23 0.32
CA GLY A 138 -18.43 5.63 -1.00
C GLY A 138 -18.87 6.57 -2.15
N PRO A 139 -18.77 6.10 -3.41
CA PRO A 139 -18.25 4.79 -3.83
C PRO A 139 -16.74 4.65 -3.56
N ARG A 140 -16.28 3.39 -3.51
CA ARG A 140 -14.88 3.05 -3.22
C ARG A 140 -13.95 3.59 -4.30
N CYS A 141 -12.72 3.95 -3.91
CA CYS A 141 -11.66 4.19 -4.87
C CYS A 141 -10.37 3.51 -4.39
N CYS A 142 -9.89 2.50 -5.12
CA CYS A 142 -8.72 1.71 -4.71
C CYS A 142 -7.46 2.58 -4.62
N LYS A 143 -7.27 3.51 -5.57
CA LYS A 143 -6.12 4.42 -5.57
C LYS A 143 -6.18 5.42 -4.40
N ARG A 144 -7.35 6.05 -4.14
CA ARG A 144 -7.58 6.91 -2.95
C ARG A 144 -7.25 6.17 -1.66
N ASN A 145 -7.72 4.94 -1.52
CA ASN A 145 -7.53 4.16 -0.31
C ASN A 145 -6.06 3.77 -0.11
N CYS A 146 -5.30 3.52 -1.19
CA CYS A 146 -3.85 3.39 -1.10
C CYS A 146 -3.19 4.68 -0.61
N PHE A 147 -3.60 5.85 -1.10
CA PHE A 147 -3.03 7.12 -0.65
C PHE A 147 -3.28 7.38 0.84
N LEU A 148 -4.50 7.17 1.32
CA LEU A 148 -4.84 7.32 2.74
C LEU A 148 -4.05 6.35 3.62
N ALA A 149 -3.93 5.09 3.19
CA ALA A 149 -3.16 4.08 3.90
C ALA A 149 -1.68 4.49 4.00
N LEU A 150 -1.05 4.86 2.89
CA LEU A 150 0.36 5.26 2.87
C LEU A 150 0.60 6.56 3.66
N GLN A 151 -0.32 7.53 3.58
CA GLN A 151 -0.24 8.77 4.35
C GLN A 151 -0.34 8.50 5.86
N TYR A 152 -1.21 7.58 6.28
CA TYR A 152 -1.34 7.17 7.68
C TYR A 152 -0.11 6.39 8.18
N ALA A 153 0.48 5.54 7.35
CA ALA A 153 1.56 4.63 7.76
C ALA A 153 2.82 5.37 8.23
N VAL A 154 3.16 6.51 7.62
CA VAL A 154 4.39 7.27 7.95
C VAL A 154 4.42 7.76 9.40
N PRO A 155 3.44 8.53 9.90
CA PRO A 155 3.44 8.93 11.31
C PRO A 155 3.30 7.74 12.26
N PHE A 156 2.54 6.70 11.88
CA PHE A 156 2.42 5.49 12.70
C PHE A 156 3.77 4.80 12.91
N LEU A 157 4.56 4.63 11.85
CA LEU A 157 5.89 4.04 11.93
C LEU A 157 6.85 4.87 12.77
N LYS A 158 6.77 6.21 12.67
CA LYS A 158 7.56 7.11 13.49
C LYS A 158 7.24 6.95 14.98
N GLU A 159 5.96 6.88 15.32
CA GLU A 159 5.52 6.75 16.71
C GLU A 159 5.84 5.37 17.30
N THR A 160 5.69 4.30 16.51
CA THR A 160 5.72 2.92 17.03
C THR A 160 7.08 2.23 16.93
N LEU A 161 7.87 2.56 15.91
CA LEU A 161 9.15 1.90 15.60
C LEU A 161 10.31 2.87 15.45
N ASP A 162 10.08 4.18 15.65
CA ASP A 162 11.03 5.27 15.37
C ASP A 162 11.55 5.30 13.92
N ILE A 163 10.82 4.66 13.00
CA ILE A 163 11.16 4.63 11.58
C ILE A 163 10.64 5.91 10.92
N THR A 164 11.55 6.71 10.36
CA THR A 164 11.21 7.98 9.71
C THR A 164 11.32 7.81 8.19
N LEU A 165 10.18 7.71 7.52
CA LEU A 165 10.11 7.71 6.05
C LEU A 165 9.81 9.12 5.54
N GLU A 166 10.35 9.43 4.35
CA GLU A 166 9.94 10.62 3.63
C GLU A 166 8.47 10.48 3.16
N ALA A 167 7.70 11.55 3.32
CA ALA A 167 6.34 11.68 2.83
C ALA A 167 6.22 12.98 2.02
N PRO A 168 5.45 12.99 0.91
CA PRO A 168 5.15 14.23 0.24
C PRO A 168 4.20 15.08 1.11
N GLU A 169 4.34 16.41 1.06
CA GLU A 169 3.40 17.33 1.74
C GLU A 169 1.97 17.12 1.23
N GLU A 170 1.82 16.88 -0.08
CA GLU A 170 0.55 16.58 -0.72
C GLU A 170 0.68 15.40 -1.70
N ILE A 171 -0.38 14.60 -1.80
CA ILE A 171 -0.51 13.55 -2.81
C ILE A 171 -1.53 14.02 -3.86
N GLU A 172 -1.09 14.20 -5.09
CA GLU A 172 -1.98 14.59 -6.19
C GLU A 172 -2.46 13.37 -6.98
N CYS A 173 -3.78 13.23 -7.13
CA CYS A 173 -4.37 12.14 -7.90
C CYS A 173 -4.39 12.49 -9.39
N THR A 174 -3.62 11.75 -10.20
CA THR A 174 -3.64 11.86 -11.67
C THR A 174 -4.58 10.86 -12.35
N PHE A 175 -5.52 10.27 -11.60
CA PHE A 175 -6.40 9.19 -12.08
C PHE A 175 -7.88 9.57 -12.09
N SER A 176 -8.21 10.82 -11.77
CA SER A 176 -9.59 11.30 -11.63
C SER A 176 -10.38 11.18 -12.93
N THR A 177 -9.75 11.44 -14.08
CA THR A 177 -10.38 11.46 -15.41
C THR A 177 -10.74 10.07 -15.95
N VAL A 178 -10.11 9.02 -15.43
CA VAL A 178 -10.33 7.62 -15.85
C VAL A 178 -11.10 6.80 -14.81
N ASN A 179 -11.55 7.46 -13.73
CA ASN A 179 -12.32 6.83 -12.67
C ASN A 179 -13.80 7.23 -12.76
N GLU A 180 -14.65 6.33 -13.24
CA GLU A 180 -16.11 6.56 -13.33
C GLU A 180 -16.74 6.82 -11.93
N ASP A 181 -16.15 6.23 -10.89
CA ASP A 181 -16.56 6.39 -9.48
C ASP A 181 -15.84 7.58 -8.79
N CYS A 182 -15.30 8.53 -9.55
CA CYS A 182 -14.58 9.68 -8.98
C CYS A 182 -15.54 10.58 -8.17
N LYS A 183 -15.09 11.00 -6.99
CA LYS A 183 -15.84 11.92 -6.11
C LYS A 183 -15.57 13.41 -6.41
N GLY A 184 -14.68 13.72 -7.36
CA GLY A 184 -14.28 15.10 -7.66
C GLY A 184 -13.84 15.85 -6.40
N ASP A 185 -14.38 17.05 -6.20
CA ASP A 185 -14.07 17.92 -5.06
C ASP A 185 -14.34 17.30 -3.67
N ALA A 186 -15.14 16.24 -3.59
CA ALA A 186 -15.34 15.48 -2.35
C ALA A 186 -14.21 14.46 -2.07
N CYS A 187 -13.14 14.45 -2.86
CA CYS A 187 -11.93 13.66 -2.63
C CYS A 187 -10.74 14.61 -2.32
N PRO A 188 -10.01 14.41 -1.21
CA PRO A 188 -8.93 15.31 -0.79
C PRO A 188 -7.72 15.31 -1.73
N PHE A 189 -7.63 14.31 -2.61
CA PHE A 189 -6.55 14.20 -3.59
C PHE A 189 -6.94 14.72 -4.98
N PHE A 190 -8.16 15.22 -5.16
CA PHE A 190 -8.61 15.76 -6.43
C PHE A 190 -7.99 17.14 -6.69
N ARG A 191 -7.58 17.35 -7.94
CA ARG A 191 -7.10 18.64 -8.48
C ARG A 191 -7.81 18.86 -9.82
N MET A 192 -8.24 20.10 -10.08
CA MET A 192 -8.84 20.53 -11.35
C MET A 192 -7.82 20.59 -12.48
#